data_AF-A0A8K0BB54-F1
#
_entry.id   AF-A0A8K0BB54-F1
#
_cell.length_a   1.000
_cell.length_b   1.000
_cell.length_c   1.000
_cell.angle_alpha   90.00
_cell.angle_beta   90.00
_cell.angle_gamma   90.00
#
_symmetry.space_group_name_H-M   'P 1'
#
loop_
_entity.id
_entity.type
_entity.pdbx_description
1 polymer ?
#
loop_
_entity_poly.entity_id
_entity_poly.type
_entity_poly.pdbx_seq_one_letter_code
_entity_poly.pdbx_strand_id
1 'polypeptide(L)'
;EIKWNFEELGFLSQKVANMLSGPHGLQRGDRVLMVLPRIPEWWLLNVPCMRTGVIIIPGTTQLTAQDICCRLLASKAKCFITIDVLAPALDSVASKCQFLKTKLIVSESSRTEWLNFSDLL
;
A
#
# COMPACT_ATOMS: atom_id res chain seq x y z
N GLU A 1 16.75 9.15 13.26
CA GLU A 1 15.41 9.76 13.26
C GLU A 1 15.18 10.34 11.88
N ILE A 2 14.09 9.99 11.20
CA ILE A 2 13.76 10.54 9.88
C ILE A 2 12.91 11.79 10.09
N LYS A 3 13.30 12.91 9.47
CA LYS A 3 12.58 14.20 9.55
C LYS A 3 12.38 14.74 8.15
N TRP A 4 11.18 15.25 7.90
CA TRP A 4 10.87 16.02 6.71
C TRP A 4 10.25 17.35 7.11
N ASN A 5 10.60 18.40 6.40
CA ASN A 5 9.84 19.63 6.43
C ASN A 5 8.57 19.50 5.53
N PHE A 6 7.70 20.49 5.58
CA PHE A 6 6.44 20.46 4.82
C PHE A 6 6.65 20.50 3.30
N GLU A 7 7.71 21.15 2.81
CA GLU A 7 8.05 21.22 1.40
C GLU A 7 8.51 19.86 0.88
N GLU A 8 9.43 19.20 1.59
CA GLU A 8 9.91 17.85 1.31
C GLU A 8 8.75 16.85 1.31
N LEU A 9 7.87 16.91 2.32
CA LEU A 9 6.69 16.05 2.36
C LEU A 9 5.76 16.31 1.18
N GLY A 10 5.59 17.57 0.78
CA GLY A 10 4.79 17.96 -0.39
C GLY A 10 5.36 17.39 -1.69
N PHE A 11 6.67 17.48 -1.88
CA PHE A 11 7.37 16.94 -3.05
C PHE A 11 7.29 15.42 -3.11
N LEU A 12 7.65 14.73 -2.01
CA LEU A 12 7.60 13.26 -1.92
C LEU A 12 6.18 12.75 -2.14
N SER A 13 5.19 13.43 -1.53
CA SER A 13 3.78 13.05 -1.72
C SER A 13 3.34 13.17 -3.17
N GLN A 14 3.77 14.23 -3.88
CA GLN A 14 3.45 14.40 -5.29
C GLN A 14 4.12 13.32 -6.16
N LYS A 15 5.37 12.98 -5.87
CA LYS A 15 6.10 11.94 -6.60
C LYS A 15 5.42 10.57 -6.46
N VAL A 16 5.12 10.16 -5.23
CA VAL A 16 4.41 8.91 -4.96
C VAL A 16 3.00 8.92 -5.57
N ALA A 17 2.28 10.04 -5.55
CA ALA A 17 0.96 10.17 -6.17
C ALA A 17 0.99 9.91 -7.68
N ASN A 18 1.98 10.49 -8.37
CA ASN A 18 2.17 10.29 -9.80
C ASN A 18 2.47 8.82 -10.14
N MET A 19 3.29 8.16 -9.30
CA MET A 19 3.61 6.74 -9.49
C MET A 19 2.41 5.82 -9.23
N LEU A 20 1.62 6.09 -8.19
CA LEU A 20 0.42 5.33 -7.88
C LEU A 20 -0.63 5.43 -9.01
N SER A 21 -0.85 6.63 -9.56
CA SER A 21 -1.87 6.84 -10.60
C SER A 21 -1.42 6.51 -12.02
N GLY A 22 -0.12 6.65 -12.34
CA GLY A 22 0.41 6.36 -13.66
C GLY A 22 0.74 4.86 -13.83
N PRO A 23 2.00 4.43 -13.59
CA PRO A 23 2.46 3.06 -13.81
C PRO A 23 1.63 1.99 -13.11
N HIS A 24 1.09 2.29 -11.92
CA HIS A 24 0.35 1.31 -11.10
C HIS A 24 -1.17 1.41 -11.27
N GLY A 25 -1.66 2.40 -12.03
CA GLY A 25 -3.04 2.50 -12.49
C GLY A 25 -4.09 2.64 -11.40
N LEU A 26 -3.73 3.10 -10.19
CA LEU A 26 -4.71 3.39 -9.15
C LEU A 26 -5.48 4.67 -9.49
N GLN A 27 -6.78 4.52 -9.64
CA GLN A 27 -7.67 5.61 -10.00
C GLN A 27 -8.46 6.13 -8.80
N ARG A 28 -9.03 7.32 -8.95
CA ARG A 28 -9.93 7.90 -7.96
C ARG A 28 -11.07 6.93 -7.63
N GLY A 29 -11.31 6.70 -6.34
CA GLY A 29 -12.31 5.76 -5.84
C GLY A 29 -11.82 4.32 -5.69
N ASP A 30 -10.63 3.99 -6.21
CA ASP A 30 -10.00 2.70 -5.94
C ASP A 30 -9.63 2.57 -4.47
N ARG A 31 -9.69 1.34 -3.97
CA ARG A 31 -9.50 1.03 -2.56
C ARG A 31 -8.19 0.31 -2.35
N VAL A 32 -7.48 0.72 -1.30
CA VAL A 32 -6.18 0.16 -0.92
C VAL A 32 -6.24 -0.28 0.52
N LEU A 33 -6.00 -1.56 0.77
CA LEU A 33 -5.85 -2.07 2.13
C LEU A 33 -4.40 -1.87 2.57
N MET A 34 -4.19 -1.02 3.56
CA MET A 34 -2.86 -0.62 4.05
C MET A 34 -2.62 -1.18 5.44
N VAL A 35 -1.67 -2.09 5.54
CA VAL A 35 -1.30 -2.77 6.78
C VAL A 35 0.18 -2.56 7.05
N LEU A 36 0.51 -1.43 7.67
CA LEU A 36 1.88 -1.08 8.04
C LEU A 36 1.96 -0.82 9.56
N PRO A 37 3.12 -1.10 10.19
CA PRO A 37 3.39 -0.67 11.55
C PRO A 37 3.52 0.87 11.62
N ARG A 38 3.88 1.40 12.79
CA ARG A 38 4.11 2.84 12.99
C ARG A 38 5.47 3.27 12.38
N ILE A 39 5.54 3.24 11.06
CA ILE A 39 6.71 3.65 10.27
C ILE A 39 6.38 4.88 9.41
N PRO A 40 7.38 5.70 9.06
CA PRO A 40 7.16 6.97 8.36
C PRO A 40 6.51 6.83 6.98
N GLU A 41 6.76 5.72 6.28
CA GLU A 41 6.21 5.39 4.96
C GLU A 41 4.68 5.31 4.96
N TRP A 42 4.06 5.04 6.13
CA TRP A 42 2.61 5.11 6.28
C TRP A 42 2.09 6.48 5.86
N TRP A 43 2.75 7.57 6.26
CA TRP A 43 2.37 8.93 5.88
C TRP A 43 2.72 9.24 4.43
N LEU A 44 3.87 8.75 3.96
CA LEU A 44 4.28 8.90 2.56
C LEU A 44 3.38 8.16 1.57
N LEU A 45 2.55 7.23 2.03
CA LEU A 45 1.51 6.59 1.23
C LEU A 45 0.12 7.17 1.50
N ASN A 46 -0.12 7.67 2.71
CA ASN A 46 -1.42 8.25 3.08
C ASN A 46 -1.71 9.54 2.32
N VAL A 47 -0.79 10.50 2.38
CA VAL A 47 -0.98 11.83 1.77
C VAL A 47 -1.14 11.74 0.23
N PRO A 48 -0.34 10.95 -0.51
CA PRO A 48 -0.59 10.73 -1.94
C PRO A 48 -1.96 10.15 -2.26
N CYS A 49 -2.44 9.17 -1.49
CA CYS A 49 -3.75 8.57 -1.74
C CYS A 49 -4.87 9.61 -1.58
N MET A 50 -4.78 10.48 -0.57
CA MET A 50 -5.71 11.61 -0.42
C MET A 50 -5.65 12.54 -1.64
N ARG A 51 -4.44 12.81 -2.15
CA ARG A 51 -4.20 13.67 -3.30
C ARG A 51 -4.74 13.08 -4.62
N THR A 52 -4.69 11.77 -4.79
CA THR A 52 -5.21 11.05 -5.98
C THR A 52 -6.68 10.64 -5.85
N GLY A 53 -7.27 10.80 -4.66
CA GLY A 53 -8.64 10.37 -4.37
C GLY A 53 -8.79 8.84 -4.25
N VAL A 54 -7.70 8.15 -3.94
CA VAL A 54 -7.66 6.72 -3.61
C VAL A 54 -8.10 6.53 -2.16
N ILE A 55 -8.97 5.55 -1.91
CA ILE A 55 -9.56 5.28 -0.60
C ILE A 55 -8.66 4.32 0.17
N ILE A 56 -8.11 4.79 1.29
CA ILE A 56 -7.32 3.95 2.19
C ILE A 56 -8.23 3.23 3.17
N ILE A 57 -7.98 1.93 3.32
CA ILE A 57 -8.57 1.07 4.34
C ILE A 57 -7.41 0.67 5.25
N PRO A 58 -7.24 1.31 6.42
CA PRO A 58 -6.17 0.95 7.33
C PRO A 58 -6.47 -0.39 8.01
N GLY A 59 -5.43 -1.20 8.23
CA GLY A 59 -5.50 -2.45 8.98
C GLY A 59 -4.35 -2.57 9.98
N THR A 60 -4.55 -3.39 11.02
CA THR A 60 -3.51 -3.65 12.03
C THR A 60 -2.53 -4.71 11.53
N THR A 61 -1.29 -4.70 12.01
CA THR A 61 -0.30 -5.74 11.67
C THR A 61 -0.58 -7.10 12.31
N GLN A 62 -1.65 -7.21 13.12
CA GLN A 62 -2.08 -8.46 13.75
C GLN A 62 -3.06 -9.28 12.90
N LEU A 63 -3.41 -8.80 11.71
CA LEU A 63 -4.36 -9.48 10.83
C LEU A 63 -3.81 -10.83 10.37
N THR A 64 -4.64 -11.86 10.50
CA THR A 64 -4.36 -13.18 9.94
C THR A 64 -4.58 -13.21 8.42
N ALA A 65 -4.16 -14.28 7.75
CA ALA A 65 -4.43 -14.46 6.32
C ALA A 65 -5.95 -14.46 6.00
N GLN A 66 -6.76 -15.06 6.87
CA GLN A 66 -8.21 -15.08 6.71
C GLN A 66 -8.82 -13.68 6.90
N ASP A 67 -8.32 -12.92 7.87
CA ASP A 67 -8.71 -11.53 8.10
C ASP A 67 -8.41 -10.62 6.90
N ILE A 68 -7.23 -10.78 6.30
CA ILE A 68 -6.80 -10.04 5.11
C ILE A 68 -7.70 -10.37 3.93
N CYS A 69 -7.92 -11.66 3.66
CA CYS A 69 -8.79 -12.12 2.58
C CYS A 69 -10.22 -11.58 2.71
N CYS A 70 -10.80 -11.69 3.91
CA CYS A 70 -12.14 -11.18 4.20
C CYS A 70 -12.26 -9.68 3.89
N ARG A 71 -11.28 -8.88 4.35
CA ARG A 71 -11.26 -7.42 4.13
C ARG A 71 -11.05 -7.07 2.66
N LEU A 72 -10.16 -7.75 1.95
CA LEU A 72 -9.94 -7.53 0.52
C LEU A 72 -11.20 -7.82 -0.31
N LEU A 73 -11.88 -8.93 -0.01
CA LEU A 73 -13.12 -9.32 -0.71
C LEU A 73 -14.28 -8.37 -0.40
N ALA A 74 -14.51 -8.06 0.86
CA ALA A 74 -15.59 -7.15 1.28
C ALA A 74 -15.40 -5.74 0.74
N SER A 75 -14.15 -5.25 0.76
CA SER A 75 -13.82 -3.92 0.25
C SER A 75 -13.65 -3.86 -1.26
N LYS A 76 -13.42 -4.98 -1.95
CA LYS A 76 -13.00 -5.00 -3.36
C LYS A 76 -11.74 -4.15 -3.59
N ALA A 77 -10.83 -4.17 -2.64
CA ALA A 77 -9.57 -3.43 -2.74
C ALA A 77 -8.73 -3.94 -3.90
N LYS A 78 -8.15 -2.99 -4.66
CA LYS A 78 -7.32 -3.27 -5.83
C LYS A 78 -5.83 -3.32 -5.49
N CYS A 79 -5.43 -2.73 -4.38
CA CYS A 79 -4.05 -2.77 -3.92
C CYS A 79 -3.97 -3.17 -2.44
N PHE A 80 -2.91 -3.90 -2.11
CA PHE A 80 -2.53 -4.21 -0.74
C PHE A 80 -1.12 -3.71 -0.46
N ILE A 81 -0.95 -3.03 0.66
CA ILE A 81 0.32 -2.45 1.11
C ILE A 81 0.71 -3.09 2.44
N THR A 82 1.92 -3.64 2.55
CA THR A 82 2.42 -4.22 3.81
C THR A 82 3.94 -4.20 3.93
N ILE A 83 4.45 -4.68 5.07
CA ILE A 83 5.85 -5.07 5.30
C ILE A 83 6.08 -6.57 5.04
N ASP A 84 7.35 -6.99 4.99
CA ASP A 84 7.79 -8.38 4.76
C ASP A 84 7.11 -9.42 5.64
N VAL A 85 6.95 -9.12 6.92
CA VAL A 85 6.43 -10.07 7.91
C VAL A 85 5.01 -10.53 7.56
N LEU A 86 4.20 -9.65 6.96
CA LEU A 86 2.82 -9.96 6.57
C LEU A 86 2.65 -10.37 5.10
N ALA A 87 3.66 -10.17 4.25
CA ALA A 87 3.58 -10.52 2.84
C ALA A 87 3.23 -12.00 2.60
N PRO A 88 3.81 -13.00 3.33
CA PRO A 88 3.42 -14.40 3.21
C PRO A 88 1.94 -14.67 3.53
N ALA A 89 1.38 -13.94 4.50
CA ALA A 89 -0.03 -14.10 4.88
C ALA A 89 -0.94 -13.70 3.71
N LEU A 90 -0.64 -12.60 3.01
CA LEU A 90 -1.35 -12.25 1.78
C LEU A 90 -1.13 -13.28 0.67
N ASP A 91 0.13 -13.67 0.41
CA ASP A 91 0.46 -14.57 -0.69
C ASP A 91 -0.31 -15.91 -0.56
N SER A 92 -0.56 -16.39 0.67
CA SER A 92 -1.37 -17.60 0.94
C SER A 92 -2.85 -17.50 0.53
N VAL A 93 -3.39 -16.28 0.41
CA VAL A 93 -4.81 -16.03 0.08
C VAL A 93 -5.01 -15.19 -1.19
N ALA A 94 -3.92 -14.75 -1.83
CA ALA A 94 -3.96 -13.86 -3.00
C ALA A 94 -4.78 -14.47 -4.15
N SER A 95 -4.69 -15.79 -4.36
CA SER A 95 -5.47 -16.51 -5.38
C SER A 95 -6.98 -16.44 -5.19
N LYS A 96 -7.45 -16.18 -3.96
CA LYS A 96 -8.87 -16.01 -3.64
C LYS A 96 -9.34 -14.56 -3.82
N CYS A 97 -8.42 -13.60 -3.93
CA CYS A 97 -8.70 -12.17 -3.93
C CYS A 97 -8.81 -11.62 -5.36
N GLN A 98 -9.92 -11.90 -6.06
CA GLN A 98 -10.10 -11.57 -7.49
C GLN A 98 -9.99 -10.08 -7.86
N PHE A 99 -10.17 -9.17 -6.90
CA PHE A 99 -10.10 -7.72 -7.15
C PHE A 99 -8.68 -7.16 -6.97
N LEU A 100 -7.79 -7.91 -6.32
CA LEU A 100 -6.43 -7.48 -6.03
C LEU A 100 -5.60 -7.51 -7.32
N LYS A 101 -5.11 -6.34 -7.72
CA LYS A 101 -4.27 -6.16 -8.92
C LYS A 101 -2.82 -5.89 -8.56
N THR A 102 -2.60 -5.18 -7.46
CA THR A 102 -1.28 -4.66 -7.11
C THR A 102 -0.93 -5.05 -5.68
N LYS A 103 0.30 -5.52 -5.48
CA LYS A 103 0.87 -5.82 -4.17
C LYS A 103 2.09 -4.93 -3.98
N LEU A 104 2.10 -4.13 -2.93
CA LEU A 104 3.18 -3.21 -2.61
C LEU A 104 3.77 -3.54 -1.25
N ILE A 105 5.10 -3.55 -1.18
CA ILE A 105 5.86 -3.90 0.00
C ILE A 105 6.75 -2.75 0.44
N VAL A 106 6.74 -2.46 1.74
CA VAL A 106 7.69 -1.55 2.38
C VAL A 106 8.76 -2.43 3.03
N SER A 107 9.90 -2.55 2.35
CA SER A 107 11.04 -3.39 2.75
C SER A 107 12.33 -2.84 2.18
N GLU A 108 13.45 -3.07 2.86
CA GLU A 108 14.80 -2.86 2.32
C GLU A 108 15.14 -3.86 1.22
N SER A 109 14.48 -5.02 1.20
CA SER A 109 14.71 -6.08 0.22
C SER A 109 13.61 -6.12 -0.85
N SER A 110 13.95 -6.56 -2.06
CA SER A 110 12.96 -6.81 -3.10
C SER A 110 12.36 -8.20 -2.94
N ARG A 111 11.06 -8.32 -3.23
CA ARG A 111 10.31 -9.58 -3.21
C ARG A 111 9.67 -9.79 -4.57
N THR A 112 9.85 -10.97 -5.16
CA THR A 112 9.25 -11.32 -6.46
C THR A 112 7.73 -11.18 -6.41
N GLU A 113 7.12 -10.66 -7.48
CA GLU A 113 5.66 -10.36 -7.56
C GLU A 113 5.16 -9.22 -6.66
N TRP A 114 6.07 -8.46 -6.03
CA TRP A 114 5.73 -7.30 -5.21
C TRP A 114 6.45 -6.05 -5.71
N LEU A 115 5.75 -4.92 -5.72
CA LEU A 115 6.35 -3.61 -5.97
C LEU A 115 6.99 -3.11 -4.68
N ASN A 116 8.24 -2.67 -4.73
CA ASN A 116 8.88 -2.08 -3.56
C ASN A 116 8.51 -0.59 -3.46
N PHE A 117 8.17 -0.13 -2.25
CA PHE A 117 7.92 1.27 -1.97
C PHE A 117 9.09 2.18 -2.38
N SER A 118 10.32 1.70 -2.22
CA SER A 118 11.53 2.44 -2.57
C SER A 118 11.59 2.81 -4.05
N ASP A 119 10.94 2.04 -4.92
CA ASP A 119 10.87 2.31 -6.36
C ASP A 119 9.89 3.45 -6.70
N LEU A 120 9.06 3.88 -5.73
CA LEU A 120 8.15 5.02 -5.88
C LEU A 120 8.78 6.36 -5.50
N LEU A 121 9.92 6.32 -4.81
CA LEU A 121 10.61 7.48 -4.26
C LEU A 121 11.62 8.12 -5.21
#